data_AF-A0A7W6VD78-F1
#
_entry.id   AF-A0A7W6VD78-F1
#
_cell.length_a   1.000
_cell.length_b   1.000
_cell.length_c   1.000
_cell.angle_alpha   90.00
_cell.angle_beta   90.00
_cell.angle_gamma   90.00
#
_symmetry.space_group_name_H-M   'P 1'
#
loop_
_entity.id
_entity.type
_entity.pdbx_description
1 polymer ?
#
loop_
_entity_poly.entity_id
_entity_poly.type
_entity_poly.pdbx_seq_one_letter_code
_entity_poly.pdbx_strand_id
1 'polypeptide(L)' 'MLDAAMIATGLATKEATVELALRNLVERHRRNNAIADLAGIGWDGELEEIRCDQPDGRR' A
#
# COMPACT_ATOMS: atom_id res chain seq x y z
N MET A 1 2.51 -20.49 13.96
CA MET A 1 2.38 -19.17 13.29
C MET A 1 3.29 -18.13 13.92
N LEU A 2 3.28 -17.96 15.24
CA LEU A 2 4.12 -16.97 15.91
C LEU A 2 5.62 -17.23 15.73
N ASP A 3 6.08 -18.47 15.81
CA ASP A 3 7.50 -18.80 15.58
C ASP A 3 7.94 -18.50 14.14
N ALA A 4 7.07 -18.75 13.15
CA ALA A 4 7.33 -18.38 11.76
C ALA A 4 7.40 -16.86 11.57
N ALA A 5 6.55 -16.10 12.26
CA ALA A 5 6.60 -14.64 12.25
C ALA A 5 7.85 -14.11 12.96
N MET A 6 8.27 -14.72 14.07
CA MET A 6 9.53 -14.40 14.75
C MET A 6 10.73 -14.66 13.83
N ILE A 7 10.76 -15.80 13.13
CA ILE A 7 11.80 -16.12 12.14
C ILE A 7 11.80 -15.08 11.00
N ALA A 8 10.62 -14.75 10.45
CA ALA A 8 10.50 -13.81 9.34
C ALA A 8 10.87 -12.37 9.72
N THR A 9 10.67 -11.99 10.99
CA THR A 9 10.96 -10.64 11.50
C THR A 9 12.32 -10.53 12.20
N GLY A 10 12.97 -11.65 12.52
CA GLY A 10 14.21 -11.71 13.31
C GLY A 10 14.04 -11.32 14.77
N LEU A 11 12.81 -11.23 15.29
CA LEU A 11 12.54 -10.77 16.65
C LEU A 11 12.69 -11.90 17.66
N ALA A 12 13.38 -11.59 18.77
CA ALA A 12 13.70 -12.56 19.81
C ALA A 12 12.51 -12.92 20.71
N THR A 13 11.47 -12.09 20.76
CA THR A 13 10.34 -12.29 21.65
C THR A 13 9.00 -12.26 20.92
N LYS A 14 8.08 -13.07 21.45
CA LYS A 14 6.69 -13.15 21.02
C LYS A 14 5.99 -11.79 21.15
N GLU A 15 6.24 -11.08 22.24
CA GLU A 15 5.70 -9.74 22.50
C GLU A 15 6.12 -8.74 21.42
N ALA A 16 7.41 -8.65 21.11
CA ALA A 16 7.91 -7.75 20.07
C ALA A 16 7.30 -8.07 18.69
N THR A 17 7.16 -9.36 18.36
CA THR A 17 6.54 -9.79 17.10
C THR A 17 5.06 -9.41 17.04
N VAL A 18 4.32 -9.57 18.14
CA VAL A 18 2.90 -9.16 18.20
C VAL A 18 2.77 -7.65 18.13
N GLU A 19 3.61 -6.89 18.84
CA GLU A 19 3.58 -5.42 18.78
C GLU A 19 3.86 -4.92 17.35
N LEU A 20 4.87 -5.49 16.68
CA LEU A 20 5.18 -5.16 15.29
C LEU A 20 4.01 -5.48 14.35
N ALA A 21 3.37 -6.63 14.54
CA ALA A 21 2.21 -7.02 13.72
C ALA A 21 1.03 -6.05 13.92
N LEU A 22 0.73 -5.66 15.16
CA LEU A 22 -0.34 -4.71 15.47
C LEU A 22 -0.04 -3.32 14.90
N ARG A 23 1.19 -2.83 15.02
CA ARG A 23 1.62 -1.56 14.45
C ARG A 23 1.42 -1.55 12.93
N ASN A 24 1.87 -2.59 12.24
CA ASN A 24 1.72 -2.73 10.79
C ASN A 24 0.25 -2.80 10.38
N LEU A 25 -0.59 -3.49 11.15
CA LEU A 25 -2.03 -3.56 10.90
C LEU A 25 -2.69 -2.18 10.96
N VAL A 26 -2.40 -1.41 12.02
CA VAL A 26 -2.94 -0.05 12.20
C VAL A 26 -2.49 0.86 11.07
N GLU A 27 -1.20 0.85 10.73
CA GLU A 27 -0.67 1.66 9.63
C GLU A 27 -1.29 1.31 8.28
N ARG A 28 -1.48 0.01 8.00
CA ARG A 28 -2.15 -0.43 6.78
C ARG A 28 -3.61 0.00 6.75
N HIS A 29 -4.32 -0.08 7.87
CA HIS A 29 -5.70 0.39 7.97
C HIS A 29 -5.79 1.90 7.69
N ARG A 30 -4.91 2.72 8.28
CA ARG A 30 -4.86 4.16 8.02
C ARG A 30 -4.62 4.49 6.54
N ARG A 31 -3.67 3.81 5.89
CA ARG A 31 -3.37 4.00 4.46
C ARG A 31 -4.56 3.61 3.58
N ASN A 32 -5.22 2.50 3.88
CA ASN A 32 -6.40 2.09 3.14
C ASN A 32 -7.54 3.11 3.28
N ASN A 33 -7.76 3.65 4.47
CA ASN A 33 -8.75 4.69 4.68
C ASN A 33 -8.39 5.96 3.90
N ALA A 34 -7.14 6.40 3.94
CA ALA A 34 -6.69 7.55 3.16
C ALA A 34 -6.91 7.35 1.65
N ILE A 35 -6.69 6.15 1.11
CA ILE A 35 -6.99 5.84 -0.29
C ILE A 35 -8.50 5.87 -0.55
N ALA A 36 -9.31 5.32 0.36
CA ALA A 36 -10.76 5.36 0.26
C ALA A 36 -11.31 6.79 0.32
N ASP A 37 -10.69 7.67 1.12
CA ASP A 37 -11.04 9.09 1.22
C ASP A 37 -10.75 9.84 -0.10
N LEU A 38 -9.83 9.33 -0.93
CA LEU A 38 -9.59 9.85 -2.28
C LEU A 38 -10.67 9.44 -3.30
N ALA A 39 -11.52 8.47 -2.96
CA ALA A 39 -12.57 8.02 -3.86
C ALA A 39 -13.62 9.14 -4.05
N GLY A 40 -13.94 9.46 -5.30
CA GLY A 40 -14.96 10.46 -5.61
C GLY A 40 -14.47 11.92 -5.60
N ILE A 41 -13.19 12.18 -5.32
CA ILE A 41 -12.59 13.52 -5.47
C ILE A 41 -12.57 13.96 -6.95
N GLY A 42 -12.77 13.03 -7.89
CA GLY A 42 -12.74 13.31 -9.32
C GLY A 42 -11.33 13.62 -9.80
N TRP A 43 -11.18 13.77 -11.11
CA TRP A 43 -9.95 14.24 -11.73
C TRP A 43 -10.34 15.08 -12.93
N ASP A 44 -9.90 16.34 -12.96
CA ASP A 44 -10.33 17.35 -13.94
C ASP A 44 -9.52 17.33 -15.25
N GLY A 45 -8.54 16.43 -15.37
CA GLY A 45 -7.77 16.31 -16.61
C GLY A 45 -8.52 15.55 -17.70
N GLU A 46 -8.19 15.84 -18.95
CA GLU A 46 -8.64 15.04 -20.09
C GLU A 46 -7.67 13.88 -20.30
N LEU A 47 -8.16 12.65 -20.17
CA LEU A 47 -7.31 11.45 -20.19
C LEU A 47 -6.66 11.24 -21.56
N GLU A 48 -7.38 11.63 -22.61
CA GLU A 48 -6.94 11.45 -23.99
C GLU A 48 -5.81 12.45 -24.36
N GLU A 49 -5.90 13.70 -23.91
CA GLU A 49 -4.88 14.73 -24.15
C GLU A 49 -3.51 14.33 -23.55
N ILE A 50 -3.50 13.67 -22.40
CA ILE A 50 -2.27 13.21 -21.74
C ILE A 50 -1.68 11.97 -22.44
N ARG A 51 -2.51 11.16 -23.09
CA ARG A 51 -2.07 9.93 -23.79
C ARG A 51 -1.48 10.21 -25.17
N CYS A 52 -1.80 11.34 -25.78
CA CYS A 52 -1.33 11.71 -27.12
C CYS A 52 0.20 11.87 -27.24
N ASP A 53 0.96 11.87 -26.15
CA ASP A 53 2.43 11.95 -26.13
C ASP A 53 3.14 10.60 -26.33
N GLN A 54 2.42 9.50 -26.57
CA GLN A 54 3.05 8.25 -27.00
C GLN A 54 3.15 8.23 -28.54
N PRO A 55 4.31 8.52 -29.15
CA PRO A 55 4.49 8.26 -30.57
C PRO A 55 4.27 6.76 -30.76
N ASP A 56 3.26 6.46 -31.55
CA ASP A 56 2.85 5.11 -31.96
C ASP A 56 4.11 4.29 -32.28
N GLY A 57 4.49 3.45 -31.31
CA GLY A 57 5.82 2.92 -31.18
C GLY A 57 5.98 1.61 -31.95
N ARG A 58 6.00 1.72 -33.28
CA ARG A 58 6.57 0.78 -34.28
C ARG A 58 5.96 -0.64 -34.39
N ARG A 59 5.59 -0.95 -35.63
CA ARG A 59 5.88 -2.18 -36.43
C ARG A 59 6.23 -3.46 -35.67
#